data_AF-A0A7X1C814-F1
#
_entry.id   AF-A0A7X1C814-F1
#
_cell.length_a   1.000
_cell.length_b   1.000
_cell.length_c   1.000
_cell.angle_alpha   90.00
_cell.angle_beta   90.00
_cell.angle_gamma   90.00
#
_symmetry.space_group_name_H-M   'P 1'
#
loop_
_entity.id
_entity.type
_entity.pdbx_description
1 polymer ?
#
loop_
_entity_poly.entity_id
_entity_poly.type
_entity_poly.pdbx_seq_one_letter_code
_entity_poly.pdbx_strand_id
1 'polypeptide(L)'
;MASGFFDTILLICGLMLTFFLILLLILTVIRHYLSKEGVGLERIKRYQLWHDRYKLDAEVTAFLIIISATFLVCLLTVQIPAIPFQFTALIFWSSWLFLPISLWKKMRAPQKVSKEIVQIIGVLLITGIYFAGFYGMRALYILSINVTEYSWGIQFGVRIYLVAFSLLVAGFALFLWQRLYVKLLK
;
A
#
# COMPACT_ATOMS: atom_id res chain seq x y z
N MET A 1 -18.46 -14.86 -23.30
CA MET A 1 -18.17 -13.89 -22.22
C MET A 1 -17.27 -14.45 -21.10
N ALA A 2 -17.06 -15.76 -20.96
CA ALA A 2 -16.24 -16.33 -19.88
C ALA A 2 -14.70 -16.22 -20.10
N SER A 3 -14.22 -16.15 -21.34
CA SER A 3 -12.78 -16.15 -21.65
C SER A 3 -12.05 -14.91 -21.12
N GLY A 4 -12.58 -13.72 -21.38
CA GLY A 4 -11.92 -12.47 -20.96
C GLY A 4 -11.81 -12.29 -19.44
N PHE A 5 -12.73 -12.87 -18.65
CA PHE A 5 -12.67 -12.81 -17.19
C PHE A 5 -11.51 -13.65 -16.63
N PHE A 6 -11.37 -14.89 -17.11
CA PHE A 6 -10.27 -15.76 -16.70
C PHE A 6 -8.91 -15.24 -17.15
N ASP A 7 -8.82 -14.69 -18.37
CA ASP A 7 -7.59 -14.07 -18.87
C ASP A 7 -7.18 -12.86 -18.01
N THR A 8 -8.15 -12.03 -17.62
CA THR A 8 -7.90 -10.88 -16.74
C THR A 8 -7.45 -11.31 -15.34
N ILE A 9 -8.07 -12.35 -14.77
CA ILE A 9 -7.65 -12.92 -13.47
C ILE A 9 -6.23 -13.49 -13.55
N LEU A 10 -5.93 -14.28 -14.59
CA LEU A 10 -4.59 -14.84 -14.80
C LEU A 10 -3.54 -13.75 -14.93
N LEU A 11 -3.87 -12.64 -15.62
CA LEU A 11 -2.98 -11.50 -15.77
C LEU A 11 -2.74 -10.78 -14.44
N ILE A 12 -3.79 -10.61 -13.60
CA ILE A 12 -3.67 -10.07 -12.25
C ILE A 12 -2.80 -10.99 -11.37
N CYS A 13 -3.06 -12.30 -11.39
CA CYS A 13 -2.27 -13.28 -10.64
C CYS A 13 -0.80 -13.25 -11.08
N GLY A 14 -0.52 -13.21 -12.38
CA GLY A 14 0.83 -13.12 -12.93
C GLY A 14 1.56 -11.83 -12.54
N LEU A 15 0.88 -10.69 -12.55
CA LEU A 15 1.43 -9.42 -12.07
C LEU A 15 1.78 -9.46 -10.59
N MET A 16 0.90 -10.03 -9.74
CA MET A 16 1.18 -10.17 -8.31
C MET A 16 2.37 -11.11 -8.06
N LEU A 17 2.45 -12.23 -8.78
CA LEU A 17 3.56 -13.19 -8.67
C LEU A 17 4.89 -12.55 -9.08
N THR A 18 4.89 -11.79 -10.18
CA THR A 18 6.06 -11.06 -10.67
C THR A 18 6.52 -10.00 -9.67
N PHE A 19 5.57 -9.24 -9.10
CA PHE A 19 5.87 -8.26 -8.06
C PHE A 19 6.51 -8.91 -6.82
N PHE A 20 5.96 -10.02 -6.34
CA PHE A 20 6.54 -10.78 -5.22
C PHE A 20 7.94 -11.33 -5.53
N LEU A 21 8.17 -11.82 -6.75
CA LEU A 21 9.48 -12.29 -7.18
C LEU A 21 10.52 -11.16 -7.24
N ILE A 22 10.14 -9.99 -7.75
CA ILE A 22 11.01 -8.81 -7.77
C ILE A 22 11.36 -8.37 -6.35
N LEU A 23 10.38 -8.35 -5.45
CA LEU A 23 10.60 -8.04 -4.03
C LEU A 23 11.56 -9.03 -3.36
N LEU A 24 11.39 -10.33 -3.61
CA LEU A 24 12.30 -11.37 -3.13
C LEU A 24 13.71 -11.19 -3.69
N LEU A 25 13.84 -10.82 -4.96
CA LEU A 25 15.13 -10.56 -5.60
C LEU A 25 15.83 -9.36 -4.97
N ILE A 26 15.11 -8.25 -4.74
CA ILE A 26 15.62 -7.07 -4.05
C ILE A 26 16.07 -7.42 -2.62
N LEU A 27 15.26 -8.15 -1.87
CA LEU A 27 15.60 -8.61 -0.51
C LEU A 27 16.85 -9.51 -0.51
N THR A 28 16.98 -10.37 -1.52
CA THR A 28 18.14 -11.25 -1.69
C THR A 28 19.41 -10.46 -2.01
N VAL A 29 19.32 -9.45 -2.87
CA VAL A 29 20.43 -8.53 -3.19
C VAL A 29 20.83 -7.72 -1.97
N ILE A 30 19.87 -7.16 -1.23
CA ILE A 30 20.12 -6.43 0.03
C ILE A 30 20.81 -7.35 1.03
N ARG A 31 20.32 -8.59 1.20
CA ARG A 31 20.93 -9.59 2.09
C ARG A 31 22.36 -9.94 1.68
N HIS A 32 22.59 -10.16 0.38
CA HIS A 32 23.92 -10.45 -0.14
C HIS A 32 24.89 -9.28 0.10
N TYR A 33 24.45 -8.05 -0.16
CA TYR A 33 25.23 -6.83 0.05
C TYR A 33 25.55 -6.59 1.54
N LEU A 34 24.58 -6.85 2.43
CA LEU A 34 24.77 -6.77 3.88
C LEU A 34 25.65 -7.90 4.45
N SER A 35 25.79 -9.02 3.74
CA SER A 35 26.64 -10.16 4.16
C SER A 35 28.11 -10.04 3.71
N LYS A 36 28.46 -9.07 2.86
CA LYS A 36 29.84 -8.85 2.41
C LYS A 36 30.63 -7.99 3.42
N GLU A 37 31.67 -8.62 3.96
CA GLU A 37 32.83 -8.09 4.72
C GLU A 37 32.71 -7.79 6.22
N GLY A 38 33.79 -8.16 6.93
CA GLY A 38 33.97 -8.30 8.39
C GLY A 38 33.90 -7.03 9.24
N VAL A 39 33.26 -5.96 8.75
CA VAL A 39 32.85 -4.77 9.52
C VAL A 39 31.35 -4.87 9.91
N GLY A 40 30.71 -6.00 9.58
CA GLY A 40 29.27 -6.25 9.73
C GLY A 40 28.74 -6.06 11.15
N LEU A 41 29.49 -6.42 12.21
CA LEU A 41 28.97 -6.39 13.58
C LEU A 41 28.69 -4.99 14.13
N GLU A 42 29.53 -3.99 13.85
CA GLU A 42 29.27 -2.60 14.29
C GLU A 42 28.22 -1.90 13.45
N ARG A 43 28.13 -2.20 12.14
CA ARG A 43 27.04 -1.71 11.30
C ARG A 43 25.72 -2.36 11.68
N ILE A 44 25.70 -3.68 11.93
CA ILE A 44 24.52 -4.40 12.40
C ILE A 44 24.11 -3.90 13.80
N LYS A 45 25.04 -3.63 14.72
CA LYS A 45 24.72 -3.00 16.02
C LYS A 45 24.17 -1.58 15.87
N ARG A 46 24.74 -0.75 14.98
CA ARG A 46 24.18 0.58 14.66
C ARG A 46 22.80 0.46 14.03
N TYR A 47 22.61 -0.50 13.13
CA TYR A 47 21.32 -0.79 12.50
C TYR A 47 20.31 -1.35 13.50
N GLN A 48 20.73 -2.17 14.45
CA GLN A 48 19.89 -2.68 15.55
C GLN A 48 19.55 -1.56 16.54
N LEU A 49 20.50 -0.71 16.92
CA LEU A 49 20.24 0.48 17.76
C LEU A 49 19.36 1.52 17.07
N TRP A 50 19.43 1.62 15.74
CA TRP A 50 18.53 2.43 14.93
C TRP A 50 17.16 1.75 14.82
N HIS A 51 17.12 0.46 14.50
CA HIS A 51 15.91 -0.36 14.40
C HIS A 51 15.15 -0.41 15.72
N ASP A 52 15.82 -0.56 16.86
CA ASP A 52 15.19 -0.55 18.19
C ASP A 52 14.68 0.84 18.56
N ARG A 53 15.33 1.92 18.10
CA ARG A 53 14.83 3.30 18.28
C ARG A 53 13.62 3.61 17.41
N TYR A 54 13.55 3.04 16.21
CA TYR A 54 12.47 3.24 15.25
C TYR A 54 11.52 2.04 15.15
N LYS A 55 11.54 1.14 16.15
CA LYS A 55 10.81 -0.12 16.12
C LYS A 55 9.31 0.17 16.10
N LEU A 56 8.75 0.13 14.89
CA LEU A 56 7.32 0.09 14.73
C LEU A 56 6.85 -1.26 15.27
N ASP A 57 5.69 -1.25 15.92
CA ASP A 57 5.11 -2.49 16.42
C ASP A 57 4.97 -3.51 15.28
N ALA A 58 5.06 -4.80 15.60
CA ALA A 58 4.91 -5.84 14.60
C ALA A 58 3.55 -5.74 13.89
N GLU A 59 2.51 -5.37 14.64
CA GLU A 59 1.17 -5.07 14.11
C GLU A 59 1.21 -3.91 13.10
N VAL A 60 1.77 -2.74 13.49
CA VAL A 60 1.86 -1.54 12.64
C VAL A 60 2.69 -1.80 11.38
N THR A 61 3.77 -2.56 11.51
CA THR A 61 4.66 -2.92 10.40
C THR A 61 3.95 -3.84 9.41
N ALA A 62 3.23 -4.85 9.89
CA ALA A 62 2.42 -5.72 9.04
C ALA A 62 1.34 -4.93 8.29
N PHE A 63 0.67 -4.00 8.97
CA PHE A 63 -0.29 -3.09 8.34
C PHE A 63 0.31 -2.26 7.23
N LEU A 64 1.46 -1.61 7.48
CA LEU A 64 2.13 -0.79 6.48
C LEU A 64 2.53 -1.61 5.25
N ILE A 65 3.06 -2.82 5.45
CA ILE A 65 3.45 -3.70 4.34
C ILE A 65 2.24 -4.07 3.48
N ILE A 66 1.14 -4.52 4.10
CA ILE A 66 -0.08 -4.91 3.38
C ILE A 66 -0.64 -3.73 2.60
N ILE A 67 -0.85 -2.59 3.28
CA ILE A 67 -1.46 -1.41 2.66
C ILE A 67 -0.57 -0.89 1.52
N SER A 68 0.75 -0.82 1.71
CA SER A 68 1.69 -0.38 0.66
C SER A 68 1.68 -1.31 -0.55
N ALA A 69 1.68 -2.63 -0.32
CA ALA A 69 1.62 -3.62 -1.41
C ALA A 69 0.30 -3.51 -2.17
N THR A 70 -0.84 -3.39 -1.47
CA THR A 70 -2.15 -3.21 -2.11
C THR A 70 -2.21 -1.94 -2.93
N PHE A 71 -1.74 -0.80 -2.40
CA PHE A 71 -1.69 0.46 -3.15
C PHE A 71 -0.86 0.34 -4.42
N LEU A 72 0.31 -0.31 -4.34
CA LEU A 72 1.20 -0.46 -5.48
C LEU A 72 0.56 -1.33 -6.56
N VAL A 73 -0.11 -2.42 -6.18
CA VAL A 73 -0.93 -3.22 -7.10
C VAL A 73 -2.03 -2.37 -7.74
N CYS A 74 -2.78 -1.61 -6.95
CA CYS A 74 -3.84 -0.73 -7.47
C CYS A 74 -3.32 0.33 -8.45
N LEU A 75 -2.15 0.92 -8.17
CA LEU A 75 -1.50 1.90 -9.06
C LEU A 75 -1.02 1.29 -10.38
N LEU A 76 -0.68 0.00 -10.39
CA LEU A 76 -0.35 -0.71 -11.62
C LEU A 76 -1.62 -1.12 -12.38
N THR A 77 -2.61 -1.69 -11.69
CA THR A 77 -3.84 -2.16 -12.34
C THR A 77 -4.65 -1.02 -12.95
N VAL A 78 -4.68 0.15 -12.31
CA VAL A 78 -5.42 1.33 -12.82
C VAL A 78 -4.87 1.86 -14.14
N GLN A 79 -3.61 1.53 -14.48
CA GLN A 79 -2.97 1.95 -15.73
C GLN A 79 -3.32 1.05 -16.90
N ILE A 80 -3.85 -0.15 -16.64
CA ILE A 80 -4.16 -1.17 -17.63
C ILE A 80 -5.61 -0.98 -18.09
N PRO A 81 -5.87 -0.45 -19.32
CA PRO A 81 -7.22 -0.13 -19.76
C PRO A 81 -8.14 -1.35 -19.87
N ALA A 82 -7.55 -2.53 -20.07
CA ALA A 82 -8.28 -3.80 -20.14
C ALA A 82 -8.84 -4.25 -18.78
N ILE A 83 -8.36 -3.70 -17.65
CA ILE A 83 -8.85 -4.05 -16.32
C ILE A 83 -9.94 -3.05 -15.92
N PRO A 84 -11.19 -3.49 -15.73
CA PRO A 84 -12.25 -2.62 -15.24
C PRO A 84 -11.93 -2.05 -13.86
N PHE A 85 -12.21 -0.75 -13.66
CA PHE A 85 -11.92 -0.05 -12.40
C PHE A 85 -12.53 -0.73 -11.16
N GLN A 86 -13.66 -1.43 -11.33
CA GLN A 86 -14.32 -2.18 -10.27
C GLN A 86 -13.39 -3.20 -9.60
N PHE A 87 -12.51 -3.86 -10.35
CA PHE A 87 -11.54 -4.81 -9.80
C PHE A 87 -10.45 -4.10 -8.98
N THR A 88 -9.92 -3.00 -9.50
CA THR A 88 -8.96 -2.16 -8.77
C THR A 88 -9.56 -1.62 -7.46
N ALA A 89 -10.83 -1.21 -7.50
CA ALA A 89 -11.56 -0.77 -6.32
C ALA A 89 -11.73 -1.88 -5.28
N LEU A 90 -12.09 -3.10 -5.70
CA LEU A 90 -12.20 -4.25 -4.79
C LEU A 90 -10.85 -4.57 -4.11
N ILE A 91 -9.76 -4.60 -4.89
CA ILE A 91 -8.41 -4.82 -4.35
C ILE A 91 -8.08 -3.76 -3.32
N PHE A 92 -8.34 -2.49 -3.63
CA PHE A 92 -8.08 -1.38 -2.71
C PHE A 92 -8.84 -1.52 -1.39
N TRP A 93 -10.16 -1.73 -1.46
CA TRP A 93 -11.01 -1.86 -0.28
C TRP A 93 -10.70 -3.10 0.56
N SER A 94 -10.11 -4.15 -0.03
CA SER A 94 -9.71 -5.34 0.71
C SER A 94 -8.69 -5.04 1.83
N SER A 95 -7.79 -4.07 1.60
CA SER A 95 -6.81 -3.65 2.61
C SER A 95 -7.43 -2.88 3.78
N TRP A 96 -8.56 -2.19 3.55
CA TRP A 96 -9.29 -1.50 4.61
C TRP A 96 -9.91 -2.49 5.61
N LEU A 97 -10.37 -3.66 5.15
CA LEU A 97 -11.02 -4.67 5.98
C LEU A 97 -10.13 -5.21 7.12
N PHE A 98 -8.80 -5.09 7.01
CA PHE A 98 -7.89 -5.47 8.09
C PHE A 98 -8.06 -4.57 9.33
N LEU A 99 -8.49 -3.32 9.16
CA LEU A 99 -8.68 -2.36 10.25
C LEU A 99 -9.78 -2.78 11.23
N PRO A 100 -11.05 -3.01 10.82
CA PRO A 100 -12.10 -3.47 11.72
C PRO A 100 -11.76 -4.83 12.36
N ILE A 101 -11.08 -5.73 11.65
CA ILE A 101 -10.67 -7.04 12.20
C ILE A 101 -9.68 -6.86 13.37
N SER A 102 -8.71 -5.95 13.25
CA SER A 102 -7.77 -5.67 14.35
C SER A 102 -8.43 -4.99 15.55
N LEU A 103 -9.36 -4.06 15.29
CA LEU A 103 -10.05 -3.30 16.32
C LEU A 103 -11.10 -4.14 17.06
N TRP A 104 -11.73 -5.09 16.38
CA TRP A 104 -12.65 -6.05 16.98
C TRP A 104 -12.02 -6.80 18.15
N LYS A 105 -10.74 -7.19 18.03
CA LYS A 105 -9.99 -7.83 19.12
C LYS A 105 -9.78 -6.90 20.31
N LYS A 106 -9.62 -5.59 20.06
CA LYS A 106 -9.37 -4.57 21.10
C LYS A 106 -10.67 -4.13 21.81
N MET A 107 -11.80 -4.14 21.12
CA MET A 107 -13.13 -3.79 21.67
C MET A 107 -13.72 -4.82 22.63
N ARG A 108 -13.25 -6.09 22.60
CA ARG A 108 -13.71 -7.12 23.56
C ARG A 108 -13.26 -6.89 25.00
N ALA A 109 -12.27 -6.03 25.24
CA ALA A 109 -11.83 -5.67 26.57
C ALA A 109 -12.60 -4.42 27.05
N PRO A 110 -13.08 -4.36 28.31
CA PRO A 110 -13.72 -3.17 28.83
C PRO A 110 -12.75 -1.99 28.84
N GLN A 111 -13.12 -0.89 28.17
CA GLN A 111 -12.32 0.34 28.07
C GLN A 111 -13.03 1.53 28.72
N LYS A 112 -12.27 2.57 29.04
CA LYS A 112 -12.84 3.85 29.47
C LYS A 112 -13.48 4.54 28.25
N VAL A 113 -14.65 5.15 28.45
CA VAL A 113 -15.41 5.88 27.40
C VAL A 113 -14.55 6.89 26.63
N SER A 114 -13.64 7.60 27.31
CA SER A 114 -12.72 8.54 26.66
C SER A 114 -11.79 7.88 25.63
N LYS A 115 -11.39 6.63 25.87
CA LYS A 115 -10.52 5.86 24.97
C LYS A 115 -11.31 5.35 23.75
N GLU A 116 -12.58 4.99 23.94
CA GLU A 116 -13.47 4.60 22.84
C GLU A 116 -13.73 5.76 21.88
N ILE A 117 -13.99 6.97 22.40
CA ILE A 117 -14.19 8.17 21.58
C ILE A 117 -12.95 8.45 20.71
N VAL A 118 -11.75 8.39 21.30
CA VAL A 118 -10.49 8.59 20.57
C VAL A 118 -10.30 7.54 19.48
N GLN A 119 -10.65 6.27 19.75
CA GLN A 119 -10.59 5.20 18.76
C GLN A 119 -11.59 5.43 17.61
N ILE A 120 -12.82 5.82 17.90
CA ILE A 120 -13.83 6.12 16.87
C ILE A 120 -13.34 7.24 15.95
N ILE A 121 -12.78 8.32 16.51
CA ILE A 121 -12.19 9.42 15.73
C ILE A 121 -11.04 8.90 14.86
N GLY A 122 -10.15 8.07 15.41
CA GLY A 122 -9.06 7.43 14.66
C GLY A 122 -9.56 6.61 13.46
N VAL A 123 -10.61 5.81 13.66
CA VAL A 123 -11.23 5.00 12.59
C VAL A 123 -11.84 5.88 11.51
N LEU A 124 -12.55 6.94 11.90
CA LEU A 124 -13.14 7.89 10.95
C LEU A 124 -12.07 8.57 10.10
N LEU A 125 -10.97 9.03 10.71
CA LEU A 125 -9.88 9.68 9.98
C LEU A 125 -9.19 8.72 9.02
N ILE A 126 -8.90 7.48 9.44
CA ILE A 126 -8.35 6.46 8.55
C ILE A 126 -9.31 6.15 7.40
N THR A 127 -10.60 6.01 7.69
CA THR A 127 -11.62 5.77 6.67
C THR A 127 -11.68 6.93 5.67
N GLY A 128 -11.58 8.17 6.14
CA GLY A 128 -11.45 9.35 5.28
C GLY A 128 -10.24 9.30 4.33
N ILE A 129 -9.07 8.85 4.82
CA ILE A 129 -7.88 8.63 3.97
C ILE A 129 -8.16 7.57 2.90
N TYR A 130 -8.86 6.49 3.24
CA TYR A 130 -9.23 5.46 2.27
C TYR A 130 -10.19 5.99 1.19
N PHE A 131 -11.20 6.78 1.58
CA PHE A 131 -12.08 7.43 0.61
C PHE A 131 -11.30 8.39 -0.31
N ALA A 132 -10.40 9.20 0.23
CA ALA A 132 -9.54 10.07 -0.58
C ALA A 132 -8.69 9.26 -1.56
N GLY A 133 -8.11 8.13 -1.12
CA GLY A 133 -7.37 7.20 -1.98
C GLY A 133 -8.25 6.61 -3.10
N PHE A 134 -9.48 6.21 -2.79
CA PHE A 134 -10.43 5.71 -3.78
C PHE A 134 -10.74 6.74 -4.87
N TYR A 135 -11.05 7.98 -4.49
CA TYR A 135 -11.32 9.05 -5.45
C TYR A 135 -10.06 9.41 -6.26
N GLY A 136 -8.88 9.40 -5.62
CA GLY A 136 -7.59 9.61 -6.29
C GLY A 136 -7.34 8.56 -7.38
N MET A 137 -7.52 7.28 -7.09
CA MET A 137 -7.39 6.21 -8.09
C MET A 137 -8.44 6.33 -9.20
N ARG A 138 -9.68 6.73 -8.86
CA ARG A 138 -10.72 6.92 -9.88
C ARG A 138 -10.37 8.07 -10.83
N ALA A 139 -9.86 9.18 -10.31
CA ALA A 139 -9.38 10.28 -11.13
C ALA A 139 -8.22 9.84 -12.04
N LEU A 140 -7.29 9.06 -11.48
CA LEU A 140 -6.15 8.50 -12.21
C LEU A 140 -6.58 7.54 -13.32
N TYR A 141 -7.60 6.71 -13.08
CA TYR A 141 -8.21 5.84 -14.08
C TYR A 141 -8.79 6.65 -15.25
N ILE A 142 -9.60 7.68 -14.95
CA ILE A 142 -10.20 8.56 -15.97
C ILE A 142 -9.11 9.26 -16.79
N LEU A 143 -8.08 9.80 -16.11
CA LEU A 143 -6.93 10.41 -16.78
C LEU A 143 -6.21 9.39 -17.67
N SER A 144 -6.02 8.16 -17.21
CA SER A 144 -5.33 7.12 -17.97
C SER A 144 -6.08 6.69 -19.23
N ILE A 145 -7.42 6.75 -19.21
CA ILE A 145 -8.24 6.52 -20.41
C ILE A 145 -8.03 7.66 -21.40
N ASN A 146 -8.16 8.91 -20.97
CA ASN A 146 -8.01 10.07 -21.86
C ASN A 146 -6.59 10.21 -22.42
N VAL A 147 -5.58 9.70 -21.70
CA VAL A 147 -4.19 9.70 -22.17
C VAL A 147 -3.99 8.77 -23.38
N THR A 148 -4.86 7.77 -23.60
CA THR A 148 -4.73 6.84 -24.74
C THR A 148 -4.93 7.49 -26.11
N GLU A 149 -5.41 8.74 -26.15
CA GLU A 149 -5.64 9.51 -27.39
C GLU A 149 -4.37 10.20 -27.92
N TYR A 150 -3.31 10.32 -27.09
CA TYR A 150 -2.06 11.00 -27.48
C TYR A 150 -1.09 10.09 -28.25
N SER A 151 -0.06 10.67 -28.85
CA SER A 151 1.04 9.90 -29.46
C SER A 151 1.84 9.12 -28.41
N TRP A 152 2.41 7.97 -28.81
CA TRP A 152 3.07 7.01 -27.91
C TRP A 152 4.12 7.62 -26.97
N GLY A 153 4.94 8.55 -27.47
CA GLY A 153 5.95 9.23 -26.66
C GLY A 153 5.36 10.12 -25.56
N ILE A 154 4.26 10.83 -25.86
CA ILE A 154 3.54 11.67 -24.90
C ILE A 154 2.80 10.79 -23.89
N GLN A 155 2.20 9.68 -24.33
CA GLN A 155 1.55 8.71 -23.43
C GLN A 155 2.53 8.17 -22.38
N PHE A 156 3.73 7.79 -22.81
CA PHE A 156 4.75 7.26 -21.92
C PHE A 156 5.19 8.28 -20.87
N GLY A 157 5.47 9.52 -21.29
CA GLY A 157 5.85 10.60 -20.39
C GLY A 157 4.77 10.93 -19.35
N VAL A 158 3.51 11.06 -19.79
CA VAL A 158 2.38 11.38 -18.90
C VAL A 158 2.10 10.24 -17.92
N ARG A 159 2.16 8.97 -18.36
CA ARG A 159 1.95 7.82 -17.47
C ARG A 159 3.03 7.71 -16.39
N ILE A 160 4.30 7.92 -16.74
CA ILE A 160 5.39 7.94 -15.75
C ILE A 160 5.18 9.07 -14.74
N TYR A 161 4.85 10.27 -15.20
CA TYR A 161 4.57 11.41 -14.34
C TYR A 161 3.42 11.11 -13.35
N LEU A 162 2.30 10.56 -13.86
CA LEU A 162 1.16 10.21 -13.03
C LEU A 162 1.50 9.14 -11.99
N VAL A 163 2.29 8.13 -12.35
CA VAL A 163 2.76 7.09 -11.42
C VAL A 163 3.66 7.70 -10.34
N ALA A 164 4.65 8.51 -10.73
CA ALA A 164 5.57 9.14 -9.79
C ALA A 164 4.85 10.07 -8.80
N PHE A 165 3.97 10.93 -9.31
CA PHE A 165 3.15 11.81 -8.48
C PHE A 165 2.25 11.02 -7.52
N SER A 166 1.65 9.94 -8.00
CA SER A 166 0.75 9.11 -7.20
C SER A 166 1.48 8.31 -6.13
N LEU A 167 2.73 7.88 -6.38
CA LEU A 167 3.59 7.29 -5.37
C LEU A 167 3.95 8.28 -4.26
N LEU A 168 4.22 9.55 -4.60
CA LEU A 168 4.48 10.60 -3.60
C LEU A 168 3.25 10.86 -2.74
N VAL A 169 2.07 11.02 -3.36
CA VAL A 169 0.81 11.24 -2.64
C VAL A 169 0.45 10.04 -1.76
N ALA A 170 0.59 8.81 -2.28
CA ALA A 170 0.35 7.58 -1.53
C ALA A 170 1.33 7.43 -0.37
N GLY A 171 2.61 7.74 -0.56
CA GLY A 171 3.62 7.74 0.51
C GLY A 171 3.28 8.73 1.64
N PHE A 172 2.83 9.93 1.29
CA PHE A 172 2.37 10.90 2.28
C PHE A 172 1.10 10.44 3.02
N ALA A 173 0.13 9.88 2.30
CA ALA A 173 -1.09 9.32 2.88
C ALA A 173 -0.79 8.16 3.84
N LEU A 174 0.15 7.27 3.48
CA LEU A 174 0.64 6.19 4.35
C LEU A 174 1.29 6.73 5.62
N PHE A 175 2.08 7.80 5.51
CA PHE A 175 2.69 8.44 6.67
C PHE A 175 1.64 9.05 7.62
N LEU A 176 0.63 9.73 7.09
CA LEU A 176 -0.49 10.25 7.88
C LEU A 176 -1.27 9.10 8.53
N TRP A 177 -1.60 8.07 7.75
CA TRP A 177 -2.29 6.87 8.22
C TRP A 177 -1.56 6.24 9.41
N GLN A 178 -0.25 6.05 9.28
CA GLN A 178 0.60 5.51 10.34
C GLN A 178 0.54 6.34 11.62
N ARG A 179 0.63 7.68 11.52
CA ARG A 179 0.57 8.56 12.69
C ARG A 179 -0.78 8.51 13.38
N LEU A 180 -1.86 8.47 12.62
CA LEU A 180 -3.22 8.34 13.16
C LEU A 180 -3.40 6.99 13.85
N TYR A 181 -2.96 5.90 13.22
CA TYR A 181 -3.05 4.57 13.77
C TYR A 181 -2.30 4.47 15.11
N VAL A 182 -1.05 4.92 15.16
CA VAL A 182 -0.23 4.84 16.38
C VAL A 182 -0.75 5.75 17.51
N LYS A 183 -1.30 6.92 17.20
CA LYS A 183 -1.74 7.88 18.23
C LYS A 183 -3.16 7.66 18.73
N LEU A 184 -4.06 7.17 17.87
CA LEU A 184 -5.49 7.14 18.14
C LEU A 184 -6.06 5.73 18.26
N LEU A 185 -5.40 4.71 17.69
CA LEU A 185 -5.91 3.34 17.61
C LEU A 185 -5.05 2.30 18.34
N LYS A 186 -3.87 2.68 18.79
CA LYS A 186 -2.98 1.86 19.63
C LYS A 186 -3.02 2.37 21.06
#